data_AF-A0A530M1I8-F1
#
_entry.id   AF-A0A530M1I8-F1
#
_cell.length_a   1.000
_cell.length_b   1.000
_cell.length_c   1.000
_cell.angle_alpha   90.00
_cell.angle_beta   90.00
_cell.angle_gamma   90.00
#
_symmetry.space_group_name_H-M   'P 1'
#
loop_
_entity.id
_entity.type
_entity.pdbx_description
1 polymer ?
#
loop_
_entity_poly.entity_id
_entity_poly.type
_entity_poly.pdbx_seq_one_letter_code
_entity_poly.pdbx_strand_id
1 'polypeptide(L)'
;SVKVNAVLYFRIVDAERAVIQVEDFMTATNQLAQTTLRSVLGKHELDEMLAERDKLNSDIQEILDQRTDAWGIKVSDVEIKHVDL
;
A
#
# COMPACT_ATOMS: atom_id res chain seq x y z
N SER A 1 -0.81 -9.37 -18.76
CA SER A 1 -0.28 -9.44 -17.39
C SER A 1 -0.45 -8.07 -16.81
N VAL A 2 -1.45 -7.89 -15.94
CA VAL A 2 -1.83 -6.56 -15.48
C VAL A 2 -0.65 -5.89 -14.78
N LYS A 3 -0.24 -4.72 -15.27
CA LYS A 3 0.78 -3.87 -14.66
C LYS A 3 0.08 -2.75 -13.92
N VAL A 4 0.38 -2.62 -12.63
CA VAL A 4 -0.19 -1.57 -11.80
C VAL A 4 0.91 -0.68 -11.27
N ASN A 5 0.73 0.62 -11.42
CA ASN A 5 1.54 1.64 -10.78
C ASN A 5 0.72 2.33 -9.70
N ALA A 6 1.29 2.50 -8.51
CA ALA A 6 0.67 3.22 -7.40
C ALA A 6 1.73 4.04 -6.66
N VAL A 7 1.27 5.10 -5.98
CA VAL A 7 2.09 5.96 -5.11
C VAL A 7 1.60 5.80 -3.68
N LEU A 8 2.54 5.66 -2.74
CA LEU A 8 2.28 5.53 -1.32
C LEU A 8 2.80 6.78 -0.59
N TYR A 9 1.94 7.42 0.21
CA TYR A 9 2.33 8.51 1.09
C TYR A 9 2.28 8.04 2.53
N PHE A 10 3.41 8.12 3.22
CA PHE A 10 3.52 7.73 4.62
C PHE A 10 4.49 8.62 5.37
N ARG A 11 4.42 8.57 6.70
CA ARG A 11 5.34 9.26 7.60
C ARG A 11 5.68 8.39 8.79
N ILE A 12 6.87 8.59 9.33
CA ILE A 12 7.27 7.99 10.61
C ILE A 12 6.58 8.77 11.73
N VAL A 13 5.82 8.08 12.56
CA VAL A 13 5.18 8.63 13.77
C VAL A 13 5.93 8.21 15.04
N ASP A 14 6.66 7.09 15.00
CA ASP A 14 7.52 6.61 16.07
C ASP A 14 8.87 6.16 15.48
N ALA A 15 9.90 6.99 15.64
CA ALA A 15 11.22 6.76 15.06
C ALA A 15 11.99 5.61 15.72
N GLU A 16 11.72 5.33 17.00
CA GLU A 16 12.34 4.21 17.70
C GLU A 16 11.83 2.89 17.11
N ARG A 17 10.50 2.76 16.96
CA ARG A 17 9.90 1.58 16.33
C ARG A 17 10.34 1.40 14.89
N ALA A 18 10.45 2.48 14.12
CA ALA A 18 10.87 2.42 12.71
C ALA A 18 12.30 1.89 12.52
N VAL A 19 13.15 1.95 13.55
CA VAL A 19 14.54 1.45 13.52
C VAL A 19 14.67 0.08 14.17
N ILE A 20 13.88 -0.22 15.20
CA ILE A 20 14.06 -1.44 16.02
C ILE A 20 13.12 -2.58 15.58
N GLN A 21 11.92 -2.27 15.07
CA GLN A 21 10.91 -3.28 14.73
C GLN A 21 11.06 -3.82 13.29
N VAL A 22 11.92 -3.20 12.49
CA VAL A 22 12.18 -3.58 11.10
C VAL A 22 13.59 -3.14 10.70
N GLU A 23 14.30 -4.00 9.97
CA GLU A 23 15.69 -3.74 9.56
C GLU A 23 15.81 -2.55 8.60
N ASP A 24 14.95 -2.53 7.57
CA ASP A 24 14.80 -1.42 6.64
C ASP A 24 13.32 -1.15 6.42
N PHE A 25 12.82 -0.12 7.09
CA PHE A 25 11.42 0.27 7.02
C PHE A 25 10.98 0.67 5.61
N MET A 26 11.87 1.25 4.81
CA MET A 26 11.56 1.72 3.46
C MET A 26 11.35 0.51 2.54
N THR A 27 12.28 -0.44 2.58
CA THR A 27 12.18 -1.69 1.82
C THR A 27 10.99 -2.53 2.25
N ALA A 28 10.79 -2.70 3.57
CA ALA A 28 9.68 -3.49 4.10
C ALA A 28 8.31 -2.89 3.75
N THR A 29 8.16 -1.58 3.87
CA THR A 29 6.92 -0.86 3.49
C THR A 29 6.63 -1.00 1.99
N ASN A 30 7.65 -0.89 1.14
CA ASN A 30 7.50 -1.08 -0.30
C ASN A 30 7.09 -2.51 -0.66
N GLN A 31 7.72 -3.53 -0.05
CA GLN A 31 7.36 -4.93 -0.29
C GLN A 31 5.94 -5.25 0.17
N LEU A 32 5.56 -4.72 1.34
CA LEU A 32 4.22 -4.85 1.86
C LEU A 32 3.19 -4.20 0.93
N ALA A 33 3.45 -2.98 0.47
CA ALA A 33 2.61 -2.28 -0.51
C ALA A 33 2.42 -3.11 -1.78
N GLN A 34 3.50 -3.65 -2.36
CA GLN A 34 3.43 -4.50 -3.55
C GLN A 34 2.61 -5.78 -3.32
N THR A 35 2.74 -6.41 -2.16
CA THR A 35 2.01 -7.62 -1.82
C THR A 35 0.52 -7.33 -1.65
N THR A 36 0.18 -6.25 -0.94
CA THR A 36 -1.20 -5.79 -0.73
C THR A 36 -1.85 -5.40 -2.06
N LEU A 37 -1.18 -4.58 -2.88
CA LEU A 37 -1.67 -4.19 -4.22
C LEU A 37 -1.96 -5.43 -5.07
N ARG A 38 -1.04 -6.39 -5.12
CA ARG A 38 -1.24 -7.62 -5.88
C ARG A 38 -2.41 -8.45 -5.34
N SER A 39 -2.57 -8.53 -4.03
CA SER A 39 -3.62 -9.35 -3.42
C SER A 39 -5.01 -8.73 -3.58
N VAL A 40 -5.12 -7.41 -3.43
CA VAL A 40 -6.39 -6.69 -3.59
C VAL A 40 -6.76 -6.67 -5.07
N LEU A 41 -5.89 -6.13 -5.92
CA LEU A 41 -6.18 -5.98 -7.34
C LEU A 41 -6.28 -7.34 -8.06
N GLY A 42 -5.55 -8.36 -7.63
CA GLY A 42 -5.68 -9.71 -8.20
C GLY A 42 -7.06 -10.37 -8.01
N LYS A 43 -7.94 -9.79 -7.19
CA LYS A 43 -9.32 -10.27 -6.96
C LYS A 43 -10.36 -9.53 -7.81
N HIS A 44 -9.98 -8.45 -8.49
CA HIS A 44 -10.89 -7.61 -9.26
C HIS A 44 -10.55 -7.69 -10.75
N GLU A 45 -11.56 -7.50 -11.59
CA GLU A 45 -11.37 -7.34 -13.04
C GLU A 45 -10.99 -5.90 -13.38
N LEU A 46 -10.39 -5.65 -14.56
CA LEU A 46 -9.93 -4.31 -14.96
C LEU A 46 -11.04 -3.25 -14.86
N ASP A 47 -12.23 -3.54 -15.40
CA ASP A 47 -13.35 -2.60 -15.41
C ASP A 47 -13.83 -2.26 -13.99
N GLU A 48 -13.77 -3.23 -13.09
CA GLU A 48 -14.11 -3.04 -11.67
C GLU A 48 -13.05 -2.18 -10.98
N MET A 49 -11.76 -2.39 -11.28
CA MET A 49 -10.69 -1.54 -10.74
C MET A 49 -10.82 -0.07 -11.18
N LEU A 50 -11.24 0.15 -12.42
CA LEU A 50 -11.47 1.50 -12.95
C LEU A 50 -12.70 2.15 -12.31
N ALA A 51 -13.77 1.40 -12.08
CA ALA A 51 -15.00 1.89 -11.48
C ALA A 51 -14.91 2.09 -9.95
N GLU A 52 -14.20 1.21 -9.24
CA GLU A 52 -14.10 1.20 -7.78
C GLU A 52 -12.77 1.77 -7.25
N ARG A 53 -12.06 2.58 -8.05
CA ARG A 53 -10.71 3.07 -7.72
C ARG A 53 -10.59 3.69 -6.33
N ASP A 54 -11.55 4.53 -5.94
CA ASP A 54 -11.52 5.22 -4.63
C ASP A 54 -11.69 4.24 -3.47
N LYS A 55 -12.56 3.24 -3.64
CA LYS A 55 -12.77 2.18 -2.66
C LYS A 55 -11.51 1.32 -2.54
N LEU A 56 -10.91 0.93 -3.67
CA LEU A 56 -9.66 0.17 -3.66
C LEU A 56 -8.52 0.95 -3.01
N ASN A 57 -8.37 2.24 -3.29
CA ASN A 57 -7.39 3.09 -2.63
C ASN A 57 -7.59 3.09 -1.10
N SER A 58 -8.83 3.24 -0.64
CA SER A 58 -9.18 3.19 0.79
C SER A 58 -8.86 1.84 1.42
N ASP A 59 -9.24 0.73 0.77
CA ASP A 59 -9.01 -0.63 1.28
C ASP A 59 -7.51 -0.91 1.40
N ILE A 60 -6.73 -0.53 0.37
CA ILE A 60 -5.27 -0.70 0.39
C ILE A 60 -4.64 0.19 1.45
N GLN A 61 -5.09 1.44 1.59
CA GLN A 61 -4.59 2.38 2.59
C GLN A 61 -4.82 1.83 4.00
N GLU A 62 -6.01 1.32 4.31
CA GLU A 62 -6.34 0.76 5.62
C GLU A 62 -5.48 -0.47 5.94
N ILE A 63 -5.33 -1.41 4.99
CA ILE A 63 -4.51 -2.61 5.18
C ILE A 63 -3.05 -2.24 5.44
N LEU A 64 -2.51 -1.28 4.68
CA LEU A 64 -1.12 -0.85 4.84
C LEU A 64 -0.91 -0.10 6.14
N ASP A 65 -1.81 0.81 6.50
CA ASP A 65 -1.74 1.56 7.74
C ASP A 65 -1.76 0.62 8.95
N GLN A 66 -2.70 -0.32 9.01
CA GLN A 66 -2.79 -1.28 10.11
C GLN A 66 -1.52 -2.14 10.27
N ARG A 67 -0.89 -2.55 9.17
CA ARG A 67 0.30 -3.40 9.22
C ARG A 67 1.59 -2.62 9.49
N THR A 68 1.67 -1.37 9.04
CA THR A 68 2.83 -0.50 9.22
C THR A 68 2.85 0.21 10.58
N ASP A 69 1.72 0.22 11.30
CA ASP A 69 1.62 0.78 12.66
C ASP A 69 2.59 0.11 13.64
N ALA A 70 2.82 -1.20 13.50
CA ALA A 70 3.81 -1.94 14.29
C ALA A 70 5.24 -1.42 14.10
N TRP A 71 5.53 -0.80 12.96
CA TRP A 71 6.83 -0.19 12.64
C TRP A 71 6.87 1.30 12.98
N GLY A 72 5.84 1.86 13.62
CA GLY A 72 5.80 3.29 13.90
C GLY A 72 5.60 4.14 12.64
N ILE A 73 4.97 3.59 11.62
CA ILE A 73 4.70 4.26 10.35
C ILE A 73 3.19 4.45 10.18
N LYS A 74 2.80 5.66 9.77
CA LYS A 74 1.42 6.00 9.41
C LYS A 74 1.30 6.16 7.91
N VAL A 75 0.43 5.38 7.28
CA VAL A 75 0.11 5.53 5.85
C VAL A 75 -1.02 6.53 5.71
N SER A 76 -0.73 7.64 5.03
CA SER A 76 -1.66 8.76 4.89
C SER A 76 -2.50 8.64 3.63
N ASP A 77 -1.93 8.11 2.54
CA ASP A 77 -2.65 8.00 1.27
C ASP A 77 -2.03 6.93 0.36
N VAL A 78 -2.86 6.34 -0.50
CA VAL A 78 -2.49 5.40 -1.55
C VAL A 78 -3.20 5.82 -2.83
N GLU A 79 -2.43 6.06 -3.88
CA GLU A 79 -2.99 6.48 -5.15
C GLU A 79 -2.57 5.51 -6.27
N ILE A 80 -3.50 4.66 -6.71
CA ILE A 80 -3.33 3.86 -7.93
C ILE A 80 -3.29 4.85 -9.11
N LYS A 81 -2.22 4.85 -9.93
CA LYS A 81 -2.02 5.80 -11.04
C LYS A 81 -2.43 5.21 -12.39
N HIS A 82 -1.93 4.02 -12.72
CA HIS A 82 -2.16 3.41 -14.02
C HIS A 82 -2.30 1.90 -13.87
N VAL A 83 -3.25 1.34 -14.61
CA VAL A 83 -3.49 -0.10 -14.70
C VAL A 83 -3.49 -0.45 -16.19
N ASP A 84 -2.45 -1.15 -16.64
CA ASP A 84 -2.30 -1.64 -18.01
C ASP A 84 -2.49 -3.16 -18.04
N LEU A 85 -2.96 -3.72 -19.16
CA LEU A 85 -3.15 -5.16 -19.34
C LEU A 85 -1.95 -5.87 -20.00
#